data_AF-A0A2G2X696-F1
#
_entry.id   AF-A0A2G2X696-F1
#
_cell.length_a   1.000
_cell.length_b   1.000
_cell.length_c   1.000
_cell.angle_alpha   90.00
_cell.angle_beta   90.00
_cell.angle_gamma   90.00
#
_symmetry.space_group_name_H-M   'P 1'
#
loop_
_entity.id
_entity.type
_entity.pdbx_description
1 polymer ?
#
loop_
_entity_poly.entity_id
_entity_poly.type
_entity_poly.pdbx_seq_one_letter_code
_entity_poly.pdbx_strand_id
1 'polypeptide(L)'
;MTRTLRDLTGEMTYVNLLLNLERYTGYTDSSGEICQEKKVLYKLISGLHSSISIHIAADYLLDKTTNLWGTNPDLMYDRVLQYLEHVRNLYFTYLFVLRVVTKVKYYLEQAEYDTGNPEEDLKA
;
A
#
# COMPACT_ATOMS: atom_id res chain seq x y z
N MET A 1 -4.38 16.58 12.76
CA MET A 1 -4.57 16.62 11.30
C MET A 1 -6.07 16.61 11.03
N THR A 2 -6.65 17.77 10.75
CA THR A 2 -8.09 17.95 10.48
C THR A 2 -8.27 18.13 8.98
N ARG A 3 -9.31 17.49 8.41
CA ARG A 3 -9.66 17.64 6.99
C ARG A 3 -11.08 18.17 6.89
N THR A 4 -11.28 19.13 5.99
CA THR A 4 -12.61 19.69 5.71
C THR A 4 -13.33 18.75 4.75
N LEU A 5 -14.51 18.26 5.12
CA LEU A 5 -15.35 17.37 4.32
C LEU A 5 -16.76 17.97 4.18
N ARG A 6 -17.45 17.71 3.07
CA ARG A 6 -18.87 18.06 2.91
C ARG A 6 -19.74 17.00 3.54
N ASP A 7 -20.72 17.44 4.32
CA ASP A 7 -21.79 16.58 4.78
C ASP A 7 -22.86 16.36 3.69
N LEU A 8 -23.86 15.54 4.02
CA LEU A 8 -24.96 15.18 3.12
C LEU A 8 -25.87 16.37 2.76
N THR A 9 -25.81 17.46 3.52
CA THR A 9 -26.50 18.73 3.27
C THR A 9 -25.66 19.72 2.46
N GLY A 10 -24.42 19.36 2.12
CA GLY A 10 -23.49 20.18 1.36
C GLY A 10 -22.73 21.20 2.20
N GLU A 11 -22.88 21.18 3.53
CA GLU A 11 -22.20 22.07 4.46
C GLU A 11 -20.81 21.52 4.80
N MET A 12 -19.83 22.41 4.91
CA MET A 12 -18.44 22.02 5.18
C MET A 12 -18.23 21.85 6.68
N THR A 13 -17.88 20.63 7.11
CA THR A 13 -17.59 20.33 8.52
C THR A 13 -16.14 19.92 8.73
N TYR A 14 -15.61 20.23 9.91
CA TYR A 14 -14.26 19.82 10.32
C TYR A 14 -14.30 18.45 10.97
N VAL A 15 -13.63 17.48 10.35
CA VAL A 15 -13.58 16.11 10.86
C VAL A 15 -12.21 15.83 11.48
N ASN A 16 -12.24 15.32 12.71
CA ASN A 16 -11.05 14.81 13.38
C ASN A 16 -10.77 13.38 12.88
N LEU A 17 -9.69 13.24 12.11
CA LEU A 17 -9.31 11.96 11.49
C LEU A 17 -8.81 10.92 12.49
N LEU A 18 -8.38 11.33 13.69
CA LEU A 18 -7.98 10.39 14.74
C LEU A 18 -9.19 9.69 15.38
N LEU A 19 -10.36 10.32 15.31
CA LEU A 19 -11.62 9.76 15.82
C LEU A 19 -12.44 9.07 14.71
N ASN A 20 -12.02 9.19 13.45
CA ASN A 20 -12.68 8.61 12.28
C ASN A 20 -11.67 7.77 11.49
N LEU A 21 -11.05 6.82 12.19
CA LEU A 21 -10.05 5.94 11.61
C LEU A 21 -10.66 5.13 10.47
N GLU A 22 -9.97 5.06 9.33
CA GLU A 22 -10.43 4.26 8.20
C GLU A 22 -10.62 2.80 8.62
N ARG A 23 -11.88 2.38 8.65
CA ARG A 23 -12.32 1.02 9.00
C ARG A 23 -13.40 0.61 8.03
N TYR A 24 -13.62 -0.69 7.91
CA TYR A 24 -14.77 -1.21 7.21
C TYR A 24 -16.06 -0.64 7.84
N THR A 25 -16.75 0.23 7.12
CA THR A 25 -17.92 0.97 7.61
C THR A 25 -19.23 0.21 7.42
N GLY A 26 -19.20 -0.96 6.79
CA GLY A 26 -20.40 -1.67 6.37
C GLY A 26 -21.22 -0.93 5.31
N TYR A 27 -20.68 0.16 4.72
CA TYR A 27 -21.37 0.91 3.67
C TYR A 27 -21.43 0.06 2.39
N THR A 28 -22.61 -0.49 2.15
CA THR A 28 -23.01 -1.02 0.85
C THR A 28 -23.73 0.10 0.11
N ASP A 29 -23.53 0.23 -1.21
CA ASP A 29 -24.47 1.03 -1.98
C ASP A 29 -25.88 0.42 -1.85
N SER A 30 -26.92 1.11 -2.30
CA SER A 30 -28.32 0.69 -2.16
C SER A 30 -28.64 -0.71 -2.76
N SER A 31 -27.70 -1.38 -3.42
CA SER A 31 -27.79 -2.78 -3.87
C SER A 31 -27.19 -3.81 -2.89
N GLY A 32 -26.53 -3.42 -1.80
CA GLY A 32 -25.88 -4.35 -0.87
C GLY A 32 -24.54 -4.90 -1.38
N GLU A 33 -24.21 -4.74 -2.66
CA GLU A 33 -23.04 -5.35 -3.29
C GLU A 33 -21.94 -4.32 -3.56
N ILE A 34 -20.78 -4.49 -2.90
CA ILE A 34 -19.57 -3.80 -3.32
C ILE A 34 -19.13 -4.39 -4.67
N CYS A 35 -19.08 -3.58 -5.73
CA CYS A 35 -18.55 -3.98 -7.05
C CYS A 35 -17.18 -4.65 -6.93
N GLN A 36 -16.92 -5.67 -7.76
CA GLN A 36 -15.70 -6.49 -7.66
C GLN A 36 -14.43 -5.66 -7.90
N GLU A 37 -14.51 -4.68 -8.80
CA GLU A 37 -13.43 -3.74 -9.13
C GLU A 37 -13.02 -2.92 -7.89
N LYS A 38 -14.00 -2.44 -7.13
CA LYS A 38 -13.77 -1.69 -5.90
C LYS A 38 -13.08 -2.55 -4.85
N LYS A 39 -13.44 -3.84 -4.74
CA LYS A 39 -12.77 -4.79 -3.83
C LYS A 39 -11.32 -5.03 -4.24
N VAL A 40 -11.05 -5.24 -5.53
CA VAL A 40 -9.69 -5.46 -6.03
C VAL A 40 -8.83 -4.22 -5.80
N LEU A 41 -9.34 -3.03 -6.16
CA LEU A 41 -8.63 -1.77 -5.97
C LEU A 41 -8.29 -1.53 -4.49
N TYR A 42 -9.26 -1.77 -3.58
CA TYR A 42 -9.03 -1.66 -2.14
C TYR A 42 -7.88 -2.56 -1.67
N LYS A 43 -7.88 -3.84 -2.08
CA LYS A 43 -6.81 -4.78 -1.71
C LYS A 43 -5.45 -4.31 -2.21
N LEU A 44 -5.37 -3.80 -3.44
CA LEU A 44 -4.12 -3.30 -4.03
C LEU A 44 -3.57 -2.10 -3.25
N ILE A 45 -4.40 -1.09 -2.98
CA ILE A 45 -4.00 0.11 -2.23
C ILE A 45 -3.63 -0.26 -0.79
N SER A 46 -4.44 -1.09 -0.13
CA SER A 46 -4.17 -1.55 1.23
C SER A 46 -2.86 -2.35 1.32
N GLY A 47 -2.58 -3.22 0.36
CA GLY A 47 -1.33 -3.98 0.30
C GLY A 47 -0.11 -3.08 0.02
N LEU A 48 -0.25 -2.08 -0.85
CA LEU A 48 0.80 -1.08 -1.09
C LEU A 48 1.10 -0.27 0.18
N HIS A 49 0.05 0.20 0.87
CA HIS A 49 0.20 0.94 2.11
C HIS A 49 0.86 0.10 3.22
N SER A 50 0.50 -1.18 3.29
CA SER A 50 1.15 -2.15 4.18
C SER A 50 2.64 -2.33 3.83
N SER A 51 2.97 -2.42 2.54
CA SER A 51 4.36 -2.53 2.07
C SER A 51 5.20 -1.33 2.51
N ILE A 52 4.72 -0.11 2.28
CA ILE A 52 5.41 1.13 2.69
C ILE A 52 5.63 1.14 4.21
N SER A 53 4.61 0.78 4.98
CA SER A 53 4.68 0.75 6.44
C SER A 53 5.73 -0.25 6.96
N ILE A 54 5.79 -1.44 6.36
CA ILE A 54 6.83 -2.45 6.69
C ILE A 54 8.23 -1.95 6.32
N HIS A 55 8.41 -1.32 5.16
CA HIS A 55 9.73 -0.80 4.76
C HIS A 55 10.21 0.30 5.72
N ILE A 56 9.34 1.25 6.09
CA ILE A 56 9.67 2.30 7.08
C ILE A 56 10.06 1.69 8.42
N ALA A 57 9.35 0.64 8.84
CA ALA A 57 9.65 -0.01 10.12
C ALA A 57 10.88 -0.92 10.06
N ALA A 58 11.27 -1.43 8.88
CA ALA A 58 12.48 -2.24 8.70
C ALA A 58 13.75 -1.40 8.80
N ASP A 59 13.70 -0.18 8.26
CA ASP A 59 14.79 0.79 8.27
C ASP A 59 14.33 2.11 8.90
N TYR A 60 14.18 2.09 10.23
CA TYR A 60 13.69 3.19 11.04
C TYR A 60 14.83 3.88 11.79
N LEU A 61 14.75 5.20 11.94
CA LEU A 61 15.68 5.98 12.76
C LEU A 61 15.38 5.77 14.25
N LEU A 62 16.12 4.87 14.90
CA LEU A 62 15.96 4.48 16.30
C LEU A 62 16.49 5.57 17.26
N ASP A 63 17.63 6.17 16.92
CA ASP A 63 18.23 7.26 17.69
C ASP A 63 18.70 8.38 16.76
N LYS A 64 18.17 9.59 16.99
CA LYS A 64 18.49 10.79 16.23
C LYS A 64 19.87 11.35 16.56
N THR A 65 20.37 11.13 17.78
CA THR A 65 21.62 11.71 18.26
C THR A 65 22.83 10.95 17.73
N THR A 66 22.74 9.62 17.70
CA THR A 66 23.78 8.74 17.13
C THR A 66 23.53 8.42 15.66
N ASN A 67 22.42 8.90 15.08
CA ASN A 67 21.96 8.57 13.74
C ASN A 67 21.89 7.05 13.49
N LEU A 68 21.35 6.31 14.45
CA LEU A 68 21.26 4.86 14.40
C LEU A 68 19.98 4.44 13.65
N TRP A 69 20.17 3.72 12.55
CA TRP A 69 19.11 3.14 11.74
C TRP A 69 18.98 1.65 12.04
N GLY A 70 17.75 1.15 12.05
CA GLY A 70 17.49 -0.27 12.26
C GLY A 70 16.01 -0.60 12.33
N THR A 71 15.73 -1.85 12.66
CA THR A 71 14.36 -2.36 12.67
C THR A 71 13.60 -1.92 13.92
N ASN A 72 12.40 -1.37 13.71
CA ASN A 72 11.43 -1.03 14.75
C ASN A 72 10.28 -2.07 14.75
N PRO A 73 10.37 -3.14 15.55
CA PRO A 73 9.38 -4.22 15.56
C PRO A 73 8.02 -3.76 16.10
N ASP A 74 7.98 -2.81 17.03
CA ASP A 74 6.74 -2.28 17.59
C ASP A 74 5.94 -1.56 16.50
N LEU A 75 6.62 -0.76 15.68
CA LEU A 75 5.97 -0.07 14.55
C LEU A 75 5.47 -1.05 13.49
N MET A 76 6.21 -2.13 13.20
CA MET A 76 5.73 -3.20 12.30
C MET A 76 4.45 -3.85 12.83
N TYR A 77 4.45 -4.18 14.12
CA TYR A 77 3.33 -4.82 14.78
C TYR A 77 2.10 -3.92 14.77
N ASP A 78 2.26 -2.69 15.24
CA ASP A 78 1.17 -1.73 15.40
C ASP A 78 0.55 -1.30 14.06
N ARG A 79 1.35 -1.21 12.99
CA ARG A 79 0.87 -0.73 11.70
C ARG A 79 0.34 -1.85 10.80
N VAL A 80 0.90 -3.04 10.88
CA VAL A 80 0.64 -4.09 9.89
C VAL A 80 0.36 -5.44 10.52
N LEU A 81 1.26 -5.96 11.37
CA LEU A 81 1.19 -7.38 11.76
C LEU A 81 0.02 -7.70 12.70
N GLN A 82 -0.44 -6.75 13.52
CA GLN A 82 -1.61 -6.96 14.38
C GLN A 82 -2.92 -7.09 13.57
N TYR A 83 -2.95 -6.62 12.32
CA TYR A 83 -4.13 -6.63 11.45
C TYR A 83 -3.93 -7.64 10.32
N LEU A 84 -4.44 -8.86 10.50
CA LEU A 84 -4.28 -9.96 9.52
C LEU A 84 -4.75 -9.61 8.09
N GLU A 85 -5.74 -8.71 7.97
CA GLU A 85 -6.20 -8.20 6.68
C GLU A 85 -5.09 -7.45 5.91
N HIS A 86 -4.28 -6.64 6.58
CA HIS A 86 -3.18 -5.91 5.95
C HIS A 86 -2.11 -6.86 5.42
N VAL A 87 -1.78 -7.90 6.18
CA VAL A 87 -0.87 -8.96 5.72
C VAL A 87 -1.44 -9.69 4.50
N ARG A 88 -2.72 -10.06 4.52
CA ARG A 88 -3.39 -10.70 3.36
C ARG A 88 -3.38 -9.80 2.13
N ASN A 89 -3.66 -8.51 2.30
CA ASN A 89 -3.67 -7.54 1.21
C ASN A 89 -2.26 -7.31 0.66
N LEU A 90 -1.24 -7.30 1.52
CA LEU A 90 0.17 -7.25 1.11
C LEU A 90 0.53 -8.43 0.20
N TYR A 91 0.21 -9.66 0.61
CA TYR A 91 0.43 -10.85 -0.22
C TYR A 91 -0.39 -10.82 -1.51
N PHE A 92 -1.63 -10.33 -1.45
CA PHE A 92 -2.47 -10.16 -2.63
C PHE A 92 -1.80 -9.22 -3.66
N THR A 93 -1.30 -8.06 -3.21
CA THR A 93 -0.59 -7.12 -4.09
C THR A 93 0.68 -7.72 -4.65
N TYR A 94 1.46 -8.44 -3.84
CA TYR A 94 2.66 -9.15 -4.30
C TYR A 94 2.34 -10.16 -5.42
N LEU A 95 1.35 -11.04 -5.20
CA LEU A 95 0.94 -12.03 -6.19
C LEU A 95 0.32 -11.39 -7.44
N PHE A 96 -0.39 -10.27 -7.28
CA PHE A 96 -0.92 -9.50 -8.40
C PHE A 96 0.20 -8.99 -9.30
N VAL A 97 1.21 -8.31 -8.73
CA VAL A 97 2.37 -7.82 -9.48
C VAL A 97 3.16 -8.98 -10.09
N LEU A 98 3.39 -10.06 -9.34
CA LEU A 98 4.07 -11.26 -9.86
C LEU A 98 3.33 -11.81 -11.09
N ARG A 99 1.99 -11.90 -11.04
CA ARG A 99 1.19 -12.33 -12.18
C ARG A 99 1.31 -11.36 -13.36
N VAL A 100 1.36 -10.05 -13.12
CA VAL A 100 1.59 -9.06 -14.18
C VAL A 100 2.94 -9.31 -14.84
N VAL A 101 4.01 -9.48 -14.07
CA VAL A 101 5.37 -9.78 -14.59
C VAL A 101 5.35 -11.05 -15.46
N THR A 102 4.69 -12.13 -15.01
CA THR A 102 4.57 -13.35 -15.84
C THR A 102 3.79 -13.14 -17.14
N LYS A 103 2.82 -12.22 -17.16
CA LYS A 103 2.03 -11.89 -18.36
C LYS A 103 2.79 -11.01 -19.34
N VAL A 104 3.61 -10.09 -18.83
CA VAL A 104 4.37 -9.15 -19.68
C VAL A 104 5.72 -9.71 -20.12
N LYS A 105 6.07 -10.93 -19.73
CA LYS A 105 7.36 -11.60 -20.03
C LYS A 105 7.83 -11.37 -21.48
N TYR A 106 7.00 -11.69 -22.47
CA TYR A 106 7.38 -11.57 -23.88
C TYR A 106 7.68 -10.12 -24.30
N TYR A 107 6.99 -9.14 -23.71
CA TYR A 107 7.26 -7.73 -23.97
C TYR A 107 8.58 -7.28 -23.32
N LEU A 108 8.95 -7.85 -22.18
CA LEU A 108 10.22 -7.56 -21.52
C LEU A 108 11.40 -8.15 -22.31
N GLU A 109 11.26 -9.36 -22.87
CA GLU A 109 12.30 -10.00 -23.70
C GLU A 109 12.60 -9.22 -25.01
N GLN A 110 11.66 -8.38 -25.47
CA GLN A 110 11.80 -7.59 -26.70
C GLN A 110 12.11 -6.11 -26.43
N ALA A 111 12.16 -5.71 -25.16
CA ALA A 111 12.44 -4.34 -24.81
C ALA A 111 13.92 -4.04 -25.04
N GLU A 112 14.20 -2.88 -25.63
CA GLU A 112 15.54 -2.35 -25.70
C GLU A 112 15.86 -1.70 -24.35
N TYR A 113 16.84 -2.26 -23.64
CA TYR A 113 17.34 -1.71 -22.38
C TYR A 113 18.61 -0.91 -22.67
N ASP A 114 18.58 0.39 -22.38
CA ASP A 114 19.76 1.26 -22.39
C ASP A 114 19.95 1.81 -20.97
N THR A 115 20.85 1.18 -20.23
CA THR A 115 21.24 1.62 -18.88
C THR A 115 22.50 2.48 -18.89
N GLY A 116 23.09 2.72 -20.07
CA GLY A 116 24.42 3.30 -20.22
C GLY A 116 25.57 2.33 -19.90
N ASN A 117 25.26 1.05 -19.63
CA ASN A 117 26.24 -0.01 -19.43
C ASN A 117 25.99 -1.17 -20.41
N PRO A 118 26.69 -1.21 -21.56
CA PRO A 118 26.42 -2.18 -22.62
C PRO A 118 26.68 -3.63 -22.19
N GLU A 119 27.54 -3.88 -21.20
CA GLU A 119 27.77 -5.24 -20.69
C GLU A 119 26.61 -5.78 -19.86
N GLU A 120 25.84 -4.90 -19.19
CA GLU A 120 24.64 -5.26 -18.43
C GLU A 120 23.42 -5.34 -19.35
N ASP A 121 23.33 -4.44 -20.32
CA ASP A 121 22.25 -4.42 -21.32
C ASP A 121 22.28 -5.67 -22.22
N LEU A 122 23.46 -6.24 -22.48
CA LEU A 122 23.63 -7.53 -23.19
C LEU A 122 23.22 -8.76 -22.36
N LYS A 123 23.06 -8.62 -21.03
CA LYS A 123 22.65 -9.71 -20.12
C LYS A 123 21.15 -9.70 -19.81
N ALA A 124 20.45 -8.63 -20.20
CA ALA A 124 18.99 -8.49 -20.07
C ALA A 124 18.25 -9.43 -21.02
#